data_AF-A0AA36AG06-F1
#
_entry.id   AF-A0AA36AG06-F1
#
_cell.length_a   1.000
_cell.length_b   1.000
_cell.length_c   1.000
_cell.angle_alpha   90.00
_cell.angle_beta   90.00
_cell.angle_gamma   90.00
#
_symmetry.space_group_name_H-M   'P 1'
#
loop_
_entity.id
_entity.type
_entity.pdbx_description
1 polymer ?
#
loop_
_entity_poly.entity_id
_entity_poly.type
_entity_poly.pdbx_seq_one_letter_code
_entity_poly.pdbx_strand_id
1 'polypeptide(L)'
;MFMGSLPTFTGDATLWFSQLEAQFRAQSITPEQQLQILYGCMPPQLASTARDLITDPSPGATYASVKLEVEKRNTRSEESRFNELMADEELGDRTPSEFLRRLRELSGNASEDFFFEVARLYTDRFGNRLRDKYSGPNSNDG
;
A
#
# COMPACT_ATOMS: atom_id res chain seq x y z
N MET A 1 7.91 17.75 -24.68
CA MET A 1 8.87 16.80 -24.08
C MET A 1 8.90 17.11 -22.59
N PHE A 2 8.43 16.19 -21.73
CA PHE A 2 8.48 16.37 -20.27
C PHE A 2 9.96 16.38 -19.85
N MET A 3 10.52 17.55 -19.55
CA MET A 3 11.93 17.72 -19.13
C MET A 3 12.12 17.71 -17.60
N GLY A 4 11.12 17.25 -16.85
CA GLY A 4 11.23 17.01 -15.41
C GLY A 4 11.57 15.55 -15.13
N SER A 5 12.39 15.28 -14.12
CA SER A 5 12.56 13.92 -13.61
C SER A 5 11.19 13.39 -13.18
N LEU A 6 10.78 12.24 -13.73
CA LEU A 6 9.55 11.57 -13.27
C LEU A 6 9.71 11.18 -11.79
N PRO A 7 8.65 11.29 -10.98
CA PRO A 7 8.70 10.86 -9.60
C PRO A 7 8.97 9.35 -9.55
N THR A 8 9.91 8.95 -8.69
CA THR A 8 10.21 7.54 -8.46
C THR A 8 9.12 6.95 -7.59
N PHE A 9 8.61 5.78 -7.97
CA PHE A 9 7.62 5.09 -7.17
C PHE A 9 8.26 4.42 -5.96
N THR A 10 7.89 4.88 -4.77
CA THR A 10 8.38 4.38 -3.49
C THR A 10 7.39 3.43 -2.81
N GLY A 11 6.38 2.94 -3.54
CA GLY A 11 5.30 2.06 -3.04
C GLY A 11 4.04 2.80 -2.55
N ASP A 12 4.14 4.08 -2.26
CA ASP A 12 2.99 4.92 -1.92
C ASP A 12 2.40 5.55 -3.19
N ALA A 13 1.22 5.07 -3.59
CA ALA A 13 0.49 5.58 -4.76
C ALA A 13 0.04 7.02 -4.57
N THR A 14 -0.46 7.37 -3.38
CA THR A 14 -0.96 8.71 -3.04
C THR A 14 0.16 9.74 -3.14
N LEU A 15 1.34 9.41 -2.60
CA LEU A 15 2.52 10.26 -2.69
C LEU A 15 2.96 10.44 -4.16
N TRP A 16 3.01 9.35 -4.93
CA TRP A 16 3.42 9.40 -6.33
C TRP A 16 2.48 10.28 -7.18
N PHE A 17 1.16 10.12 -7.02
CA PHE A 17 0.18 10.97 -7.70
C PHE A 17 0.30 12.44 -7.27
N SER A 18 0.53 12.71 -5.98
CA SER A 18 0.70 14.07 -5.47
C SER A 18 1.92 14.76 -6.10
N GLN A 19 3.03 14.03 -6.25
CA GLN A 19 4.23 14.52 -6.92
C GLN A 19 3.99 14.75 -8.42
N LEU A 20 3.28 13.84 -9.10
CA LEU A 20 2.93 14.00 -10.51
C LEU A 20 2.04 15.22 -10.74
N GLU A 21 1.02 15.44 -9.91
CA GLU A 21 0.12 16.60 -9.99
C GLU A 21 0.84 17.92 -9.75
N ALA A 22 1.83 17.94 -8.85
CA ALA A 22 2.67 19.12 -8.67
C ALA A 22 3.40 19.49 -9.98
N GLN A 23 3.86 18.51 -10.75
CA GLN A 23 4.48 18.75 -12.06
C GLN A 23 3.46 19.24 -13.10
N PHE A 24 2.25 18.66 -13.11
CA PHE A 24 1.18 19.14 -13.99
C PHE A 24 0.82 20.60 -13.74
N ARG A 25 0.73 20.99 -12.46
CA ARG A 25 0.49 22.39 -12.07
C ARG A 25 1.64 23.30 -12.48
N ALA A 26 2.89 22.87 -12.30
CA ALA A 26 4.07 23.66 -12.66
C ALA A 26 4.18 23.92 -14.17
N GLN A 27 3.68 23.01 -15.00
CA GLN A 27 3.77 23.08 -16.46
C GLN A 27 2.45 23.46 -17.14
N SER A 28 1.41 23.82 -16.37
CA SER A 28 0.06 24.17 -16.87
C SER A 28 -0.50 23.12 -17.83
N ILE A 29 -0.36 21.84 -17.48
CA ILE A 29 -0.76 20.71 -18.32
C ILE A 29 -2.28 20.57 -18.32
N THR A 30 -2.85 20.50 -19.52
CA THR A 30 -4.30 20.35 -19.72
C THR A 30 -4.81 18.98 -19.27
N PRO A 31 -6.06 18.84 -18.80
CA PRO A 31 -6.62 17.57 -18.33
C PRO A 31 -6.50 16.42 -19.35
N GLU A 32 -6.64 16.72 -20.64
CA GLU A 32 -6.51 15.76 -21.73
C GLU A 32 -5.07 15.24 -21.84
N GLN A 33 -4.09 16.14 -21.69
CA GLN A 33 -2.68 15.78 -21.69
C GLN A 33 -2.30 14.99 -20.43
N GLN A 34 -2.83 15.37 -19.26
CA GLN A 34 -2.54 14.70 -17.98
C GLN A 34 -2.81 13.20 -18.06
N LEU A 35 -3.91 12.81 -18.69
CA LEU A 35 -4.25 11.41 -18.88
C LEU A 35 -3.25 10.68 -19.78
N GLN A 36 -2.84 11.29 -20.89
CA GLN A 36 -1.84 10.68 -21.77
C GLN A 36 -0.47 10.54 -21.10
N ILE A 37 -0.07 11.56 -20.33
CA ILE A 37 1.19 11.53 -19.58
C ILE A 37 1.11 10.44 -18.50
N LEU A 38 -0.01 10.35 -17.78
CA LEU A 38 -0.22 9.31 -16.77
C LEU A 38 0.01 7.92 -17.37
N TYR A 39 -0.58 7.60 -18.52
CA TYR A 39 -0.36 6.30 -19.18
C TYR A 39 1.10 6.07 -19.59
N GLY A 40 1.83 7.11 -19.96
CA GLY A 40 3.24 7.01 -20.36
C GLY A 40 4.23 6.95 -19.20
N CYS A 41 3.89 7.52 -18.04
CA CYS A 41 4.78 7.61 -16.88
C CYS A 41 4.40 6.71 -15.70
N MET A 42 3.30 5.96 -15.82
CA MET A 42 2.82 5.10 -14.74
C MET A 42 3.87 4.05 -14.36
N PRO A 43 4.22 3.92 -13.06
CA PRO A 43 5.12 2.89 -12.58
C PRO A 43 4.59 1.50 -12.92
N PRO A 44 5.46 0.51 -13.22
CA PRO A 44 5.04 -0.84 -13.60
C PRO A 44 4.08 -1.49 -12.59
N GLN A 45 4.23 -1.21 -11.30
CA GLN A 45 3.37 -1.73 -10.24
C GLN A 45 1.94 -1.19 -10.37
N LEU A 46 1.79 0.14 -10.54
CA LEU A 46 0.48 0.78 -10.72
C LEU A 46 -0.13 0.40 -12.08
N ALA A 47 0.70 0.34 -13.13
CA ALA A 47 0.27 -0.01 -14.48
C ALA A 47 -0.25 -1.45 -14.56
N SER A 48 0.32 -2.37 -13.80
CA SER A 48 -0.16 -3.75 -13.72
C SER A 48 -1.57 -3.82 -13.11
N THR A 49 -1.81 -3.06 -12.04
CA THR A 49 -3.11 -2.97 -11.36
C THR A 49 -4.20 -2.27 -12.19
N ALA A 50 -3.79 -1.38 -13.08
CA ALA A 50 -4.66 -0.59 -13.96
C ALA A 50 -4.57 -1.00 -15.43
N ARG A 51 -4.13 -2.24 -15.72
CA ARG A 51 -3.84 -2.70 -17.09
C ARG A 51 -5.03 -2.54 -18.03
N ASP A 52 -6.21 -2.93 -17.59
CA ASP A 52 -7.48 -2.76 -18.32
C ASP A 52 -7.76 -1.27 -18.61
N LEU A 53 -7.54 -0.37 -17.64
CA LEU A 53 -7.74 1.07 -17.82
C LEU A 53 -6.80 1.66 -18.89
N ILE A 54 -5.62 1.08 -19.06
CA ILE A 54 -4.60 1.52 -20.05
C ILE A 54 -4.84 0.87 -21.42
N THR A 55 -5.17 -0.42 -21.45
CA THR A 55 -5.29 -1.21 -22.71
C THR A 55 -6.67 -1.10 -23.35
N ASP A 56 -7.70 -0.80 -22.58
CA ASP A 56 -9.08 -0.56 -23.04
C ASP A 56 -9.65 0.69 -22.35
N PRO A 57 -9.15 1.89 -22.72
CA PRO A 57 -9.56 3.12 -22.05
C PRO A 57 -11.01 3.48 -22.40
N SER A 58 -11.83 3.72 -21.38
CA SER A 58 -13.21 4.20 -21.56
C SER A 58 -13.25 5.52 -22.36
N PRO A 59 -14.24 5.72 -23.26
CA PRO A 59 -14.33 6.92 -24.11
C PRO A 59 -14.42 8.26 -23.34
N GLY A 60 -14.82 8.21 -22.06
CA GLY A 60 -14.91 9.36 -21.17
C GLY A 60 -13.91 9.31 -20.01
N ALA A 61 -12.86 8.51 -20.11
CA ALA A 61 -11.83 8.44 -19.07
C ALA A 61 -11.16 9.80 -18.89
N THR A 62 -11.07 10.23 -17.63
CA THR A 62 -10.34 11.44 -17.21
C THR A 62 -9.20 11.04 -16.29
N TYR A 63 -8.19 11.89 -16.17
CA TYR A 63 -7.11 11.72 -15.19
C TYR A 63 -7.67 11.42 -13.78
N ALA A 64 -8.68 12.17 -13.34
CA ALA A 64 -9.31 11.98 -12.03
C ALA A 64 -9.95 10.61 -11.87
N SER A 65 -10.68 10.13 -12.89
CA SER A 65 -11.30 8.80 -12.84
C SER A 65 -10.29 7.66 -12.81
N VAL A 66 -9.21 7.76 -13.58
CA VAL A 66 -8.16 6.73 -13.63
C VAL A 66 -7.36 6.74 -12.34
N LYS A 67 -6.98 7.91 -11.83
CA LYS A 67 -6.31 8.06 -10.53
C LYS A 67 -7.12 7.38 -9.43
N LEU A 68 -8.42 7.71 -9.32
CA LEU A 68 -9.30 7.16 -8.29
C LEU A 68 -9.38 5.63 -8.35
N GLU A 69 -9.54 5.06 -9.55
CA GLU A 69 -9.58 3.61 -9.71
C GLU A 69 -8.23 2.95 -9.43
N VAL A 70 -7.10 3.56 -9.82
CA VAL A 70 -5.76 3.07 -9.48
C VAL A 70 -5.55 3.07 -7.96
N GLU A 71 -5.86 4.18 -7.27
CA GLU A 71 -5.73 4.30 -5.82
C GLU A 71 -6.60 3.27 -5.10
N LYS A 72 -7.89 3.16 -5.49
CA LYS A 72 -8.83 2.19 -4.91
C LYS A 72 -8.36 0.75 -5.08
N ARG A 73 -7.85 0.39 -6.25
CA ARG A 73 -7.34 -0.97 -6.51
C ARG A 73 -6.03 -1.23 -5.78
N ASN A 74 -5.19 -0.21 -5.62
CA ASN A 74 -3.98 -0.31 -4.82
C ASN A 74 -4.32 -0.57 -3.35
N THR A 75 -5.19 0.25 -2.74
CA THR A 75 -5.66 0.03 -1.36
C THR A 75 -6.31 -1.34 -1.16
N ARG A 76 -7.15 -1.80 -2.11
CA ARG A 76 -7.72 -3.16 -2.05
C ARG A 76 -6.65 -4.24 -2.13
N SER A 77 -5.60 -4.04 -2.92
CA SER A 77 -4.48 -4.98 -2.98
C SER A 77 -3.70 -5.00 -1.67
N GLU A 78 -3.52 -3.85 -1.01
CA GLU A 78 -2.89 -3.76 0.31
C GLU A 78 -3.74 -4.43 1.39
N GLU A 79 -5.05 -4.18 1.41
CA GLU A 79 -6.01 -4.80 2.33
C GLU A 79 -6.14 -6.31 2.11
N SER A 80 -6.18 -6.76 0.85
CA SER A 80 -6.23 -8.20 0.53
C SER A 80 -4.97 -8.90 0.99
N ARG A 81 -3.81 -8.27 0.80
CA ARG A 81 -2.52 -8.79 1.28
C ARG A 81 -2.45 -8.79 2.80
N PHE A 82 -3.02 -7.78 3.46
CA PHE A 82 -3.20 -7.77 4.91
C PHE A 82 -4.10 -8.90 5.39
N ASN A 83 -5.24 -9.13 4.73
CA ASN A 83 -6.16 -10.19 5.09
C ASN A 83 -5.56 -11.57 4.84
N GLU A 84 -4.79 -11.75 3.76
CA GLU A 84 -4.03 -12.96 3.49
C GLU A 84 -2.97 -13.20 4.57
N LEU A 85 -2.27 -12.15 5.03
CA LEU A 85 -1.37 -12.24 6.18
C LEU A 85 -2.10 -12.70 7.45
N MET A 86 -3.25 -12.11 7.73
CA MET A 86 -4.08 -12.46 8.89
C MET A 86 -4.72 -13.85 8.77
N ALA A 87 -4.94 -14.35 7.55
CA ALA A 87 -5.55 -15.65 7.27
C ALA A 87 -4.51 -16.78 7.22
N ASP A 88 -3.31 -16.51 6.70
CA ASP A 88 -2.12 -17.38 6.84
C ASP A 88 -1.66 -17.43 8.31
N GLU A 89 -2.11 -16.46 9.12
CA GLU A 89 -2.13 -16.50 10.58
C GLU A 89 -3.41 -17.15 11.14
N GLU A 90 -3.63 -18.43 10.83
CA GLU A 90 -3.89 -19.33 11.97
C GLU A 90 -2.62 -19.29 12.82
N LEU A 91 -2.59 -18.40 13.81
CA LEU A 91 -1.54 -18.33 14.81
C LEU A 91 -1.46 -19.66 15.57
N GLY A 92 -0.75 -20.62 14.98
CA GLY A 92 -0.04 -21.64 15.73
C GLY A 92 1.13 -21.01 16.51
N ASP A 93 2.14 -21.80 16.84
CA ASP A 93 3.27 -21.41 17.71
C ASP A 93 4.30 -20.42 17.10
N ARG A 94 3.96 -19.65 16.05
CA ARG A 94 4.90 -18.67 15.47
C ARG A 94 5.19 -17.53 16.44
N THR A 95 6.47 -17.17 16.52
CA THR A 95 6.93 -16.11 17.42
C THR A 95 6.58 -14.73 16.87
N PRO A 96 6.32 -13.73 17.73
CA PRO A 96 6.05 -12.35 17.30
C PRO A 96 7.10 -11.78 16.33
N SER A 97 8.35 -12.23 16.46
CA SER A 97 9.48 -11.86 15.61
C SER A 97 9.33 -12.33 14.16
N GLU A 98 8.74 -13.50 13.92
CA GLU A 98 8.53 -14.05 12.57
C GLU A 98 7.40 -13.33 11.85
N PHE A 99 6.33 -12.98 12.58
CA PHE A 99 5.25 -12.16 12.07
C PHE A 99 5.75 -10.76 11.69
N LEU A 100 6.47 -10.09 12.61
CA LEU A 100 7.04 -8.77 12.35
C LEU A 100 8.05 -8.78 11.20
N ARG A 101 8.85 -9.84 11.06
CA ARG A 101 9.77 -9.99 9.91
C ARG A 101 9.02 -10.13 8.60
N ARG A 102 7.99 -10.97 8.55
CA ARG A 102 7.19 -11.18 7.33
C ARG A 102 6.38 -9.93 6.96
N LEU A 103 5.86 -9.21 7.95
CA LEU A 103 5.29 -7.88 7.74
C LEU A 103 6.29 -6.92 7.12
N ARG A 104 7.54 -6.92 7.58
CA ARG A 104 8.59 -6.03 7.06
C ARG A 104 9.03 -6.39 5.66
N GLU A 105 9.08 -7.68 5.33
CA GLU A 105 9.36 -8.18 3.98
C GLU A 105 8.22 -7.84 3.02
N LEU A 106 6.98 -7.90 3.50
CA LEU A 106 5.82 -7.57 2.67
C LEU A 106 5.61 -6.06 2.56
N SER A 107 5.80 -5.31 3.63
CA SER A 107 5.76 -3.85 3.63
C SER A 107 6.90 -3.23 2.83
N GLY A 108 7.71 -4.00 2.09
CA GLY A 108 8.93 -3.60 1.38
C GLY A 108 9.01 -2.12 1.04
N ASN A 109 7.99 -1.58 0.36
CA ASN A 109 7.78 -0.17 0.03
C ASN A 109 6.39 0.38 0.46
N ALA A 110 5.56 -0.38 1.19
CA ALA A 110 4.28 0.12 1.69
C ALA A 110 4.52 1.27 2.70
N SER A 111 3.55 2.18 2.86
CA SER A 111 3.73 3.34 3.74
C SER A 111 4.02 2.88 5.19
N GLU A 112 4.82 3.66 5.92
CA GLU A 112 5.05 3.41 7.35
C GLU A 112 3.72 3.38 8.11
N ASP A 113 2.74 4.16 7.67
CA ASP A 113 1.38 4.18 8.24
C ASP A 113 0.71 2.81 8.17
N PHE A 114 0.83 2.09 7.05
CA PHE A 114 0.32 0.73 6.92
C PHE A 114 1.01 -0.22 7.90
N PHE A 115 2.34 -0.12 8.05
CA PHE A 115 3.06 -0.94 9.01
C PHE A 115 2.63 -0.68 10.46
N PHE A 116 2.48 0.59 10.84
CA PHE A 116 2.03 0.97 12.20
C PHE A 116 0.60 0.53 12.47
N GLU A 117 -0.30 0.68 11.50
CA GLU A 117 -1.69 0.25 11.64
C GLU A 117 -1.78 -1.27 11.80
N VAL A 118 -1.01 -2.03 11.01
CA VAL A 118 -0.97 -3.49 11.12
C VAL A 118 -0.32 -3.97 12.42
N ALA A 119 0.79 -3.37 12.84
CA ALA A 119 1.42 -3.68 14.13
C ALA A 119 0.50 -3.38 15.32
N ARG A 120 -0.26 -2.28 15.23
CA ARG A 120 -1.28 -1.92 16.23
C ARG A 120 -2.39 -2.97 16.27
N LEU A 121 -2.96 -3.35 15.13
CA LEU A 121 -4.04 -4.34 15.03
C LEU A 121 -3.59 -5.72 15.54
N TYR A 122 -2.35 -6.13 15.26
CA TYR A 122 -1.76 -7.34 15.83
C TYR A 122 -1.69 -7.25 17.36
N THR A 123 -1.20 -6.14 17.89
CA THR A 123 -1.08 -5.93 19.35
C THR A 123 -2.46 -5.90 20.03
N ASP A 124 -3.47 -5.33 19.39
CA ASP A 124 -4.84 -5.27 19.92
C ASP A 124 -5.51 -6.67 19.91
N ARG A 125 -5.36 -7.41 18.82
CA ARG A 125 -5.95 -8.75 18.65
C ARG A 125 -5.23 -9.84 19.47
N PHE A 126 -3.90 -9.74 19.63
CA PHE A 126 -3.08 -10.79 20.23
C PHE A 126 -2.32 -10.39 21.49
N GLY A 127 -2.24 -9.09 21.83
CA GLY A 127 -1.59 -8.61 23.05
C GLY A 127 -2.21 -9.17 24.33
N ASN A 128 -3.52 -9.42 24.32
CA ASN A 128 -4.19 -10.11 25.43
C ASN A 128 -3.75 -11.58 25.57
N ARG A 129 -3.49 -12.28 24.46
CA ARG A 129 -3.03 -13.70 24.48
C ARG A 129 -1.56 -13.83 24.86
N LEU A 130 -0.72 -12.87 24.46
CA LEU A 130 0.70 -12.84 24.84
C LEU A 130 0.85 -12.52 26.33
N ARG A 131 0.02 -11.63 26.89
CA ARG A 131 0.01 -11.33 28.33
C ARG A 131 -0.29 -12.56 29.17
N ASP A 132 -1.21 -13.41 28.74
CA ASP A 132 -1.54 -14.66 29.45
C ASP A 132 -0.46 -15.75 29.25
N LYS A 133 0.15 -15.86 28.05
CA LYS A 133 1.21 -16.84 27.77
C LYS A 133 2.54 -16.53 28.49
N TYR A 134 2.79 -15.26 28.81
CA TYR A 134 4.00 -14.78 29.49
C TYR A 134 3.78 -14.23 30.91
N SER A 135 2.54 -14.23 31.42
CA SER A 135 2.30 -14.10 32.87
C SER A 135 2.64 -15.45 33.51
N GLY A 136 3.92 -15.65 33.80
CA GLY A 136 4.36 -16.83 34.55
C GLY A 136 3.60 -16.95 35.88
N PRO A 137 3.44 -18.17 36.41
CA PRO A 137 2.88 -18.34 37.75
C PRO A 137 3.76 -17.54 38.71
N ASN A 138 3.14 -16.61 39.44
CA ASN A 138 3.81 -15.88 40.50
C ASN A 138 4.28 -16.91 41.53
N SER A 139 5.58 -17.25 41.48
CA SER A 139 6.26 -18.08 42.46
C SER A 139 6.29 -17.33 43.79
N ASN A 140 5.19 -17.41 44.52
CA ASN A 140 5.12 -17.00 45.91
C ASN A 140 4.51 -18.14 46.71
N ASP A 141 5.28 -19.23 46.81
CA ASP A 141 5.11 -20.25 47.83
C ASP A 141 6.51 -20.69 48.26
N GLY A 142 6.83 -20.45 49.55
CA GLY A 142 8.12 -20.67 50.18
C GLY A 142 8.38 -19.70 51.32
#